data_AF-A0A5E7JCR1-F1
#
_entry.id   AF-A0A5E7JCR1-F1
#
_cell.length_a   1.000
_cell.length_b   1.000
_cell.length_c   1.000
_cell.angle_alpha   90.00
_cell.angle_beta   90.00
_cell.angle_gamma   90.00
#
_symmetry.space_group_name_H-M   'P 1'
#
loop_
_entity.id
_entity.type
_entity.pdbx_description
1 polymer ?
#
loop_
_entity_poly.entity_id
_entity_poly.type
_entity_poly.pdbx_seq_one_letter_code
_entity_poly.pdbx_strand_id
1 'polypeptide(L)' 'MTCTQQNLMVIAMSKKTDVEAVRLIGEEVVRLLSLPEDRLEEEAQLGLRLIADLAQWRAIAFGHEPAIQHQVR' A
#
# COMPACT_ATOMS: atom_id res chain seq x y z
N MET A 1 19.63 20.44 -17.98
CA MET A 1 18.15 20.36 -18.07
C MET A 1 17.66 18.95 -17.69
N THR A 2 18.02 18.41 -16.53
CA THR A 2 17.69 17.04 -16.09
C THR A 2 16.62 16.98 -14.98
N CYS A 3 16.30 18.12 -14.36
CA CYS A 3 15.46 18.21 -13.15
C CYS A 3 13.98 17.85 -13.39
N THR A 4 13.45 18.08 -14.59
CA THR A 4 12.04 17.76 -14.94
C THR A 4 11.82 16.28 -15.23
N GLN A 5 12.80 15.59 -15.81
CA GLN A 5 12.66 14.20 -16.23
C GLN A 5 12.74 13.22 -15.05
N GLN A 6 13.52 13.57 -14.03
CA GLN A 6 13.71 12.74 -12.83
C GLN A 6 12.44 12.70 -11.95
N ASN A 7 11.73 13.83 -11.79
CA ASN A 7 10.45 13.88 -11.09
C ASN A 7 9.35 13.10 -11.80
N LEU A 8 9.29 13.15 -13.14
CA LEU A 8 8.31 12.39 -13.93
C LEU A 8 8.53 10.87 -13.78
N MET A 9 9.79 10.42 -13.73
CA MET A 9 10.12 9.01 -13.53
C MET A 9 9.74 8.53 -12.13
N VAL A 10 9.96 9.33 -11.08
CA VAL A 10 9.53 9.02 -9.70
C VAL A 10 8.01 8.93 -9.61
N ILE A 11 7.27 9.86 -10.23
CA ILE A 11 5.80 9.82 -10.26
C ILE A 11 5.29 8.61 -11.04
N ALA A 12 5.89 8.27 -12.18
CA ALA A 12 5.52 7.11 -12.98
C ALA A 12 5.78 5.79 -12.22
N MET A 13 6.91 5.69 -11.53
CA MET A 13 7.24 4.55 -10.67
C MET A 13 6.27 4.45 -9.49
N SER A 14 5.96 5.57 -8.82
CA SER A 14 4.99 5.61 -7.72
C SER A 14 3.59 5.17 -8.17
N LYS A 15 3.11 5.65 -9.33
CA LYS A 15 1.82 5.23 -9.92
C LYS A 15 1.80 3.74 -10.28
N LYS A 16 2.91 3.20 -10.80
CA LYS A 16 3.03 1.76 -11.07
C LYS A 16 2.96 0.96 -9.78
N THR A 17 3.59 1.44 -8.71
CA THR A 17 3.52 0.82 -7.39
C THR A 17 2.13 0.94 -6.75
N ASP A 18 1.39 2.02 -6.98
CA ASP A 18 -0.01 2.15 -6.52
C ASP A 18 -0.90 1.07 -7.13
N VAL A 19 -0.84 0.91 -8.46
CA VAL A 19 -1.65 -0.08 -9.17
C VAL A 19 -1.30 -1.49 -8.69
N GLU A 20 -0.02 -1.77 -8.48
CA GLU A 20 0.45 -3.06 -7.99
C GLU A 20 0.00 -3.33 -6.55
N ALA A 21 0.06 -2.33 -5.66
CA ALA A 21 -0.44 -2.46 -4.30
C ALA A 21 -1.95 -2.78 -4.29
N VAL A 22 -2.74 -2.08 -5.11
CA VAL A 22 -4.18 -2.35 -5.25
C VAL A 22 -4.43 -3.76 -5.78
N ARG A 23 -3.66 -4.21 -6.78
CA ARG A 23 -3.75 -5.56 -7.34
C ARG A 23 -3.48 -6.62 -6.25
N LEU A 24 -2.39 -6.48 -5.51
CA LEU A 24 -1.99 -7.42 -4.46
C LEU A 24 -2.99 -7.45 -3.29
N ILE A 25 -3.57 -6.30 -2.92
CA ILE A 25 -4.66 -6.25 -1.93
C ILE A 25 -5.86 -7.04 -2.42
N GLY A 26 -6.26 -6.84 -3.68
CA GLY A 26 -7.38 -7.58 -4.28
C GLY A 26 -7.13 -9.10 -4.28
N GLU A 27 -5.92 -9.52 -4.63
CA GLU A 27 -5.52 -10.94 -4.61
C GLU A 27 -5.60 -11.54 -3.22
N GLU A 28 -5.12 -10.83 -2.20
CA GLU A 28 -5.14 -11.30 -0.82
C GLU A 28 -6.55 -11.35 -0.24
N VAL A 29 -7.41 -10.38 -0.57
CA VAL A 29 -8.84 -10.41 -0.19
C VAL A 29 -9.54 -11.62 -0.81
N VAL A 30 -9.33 -11.88 -2.11
CA VAL A 30 -9.91 -13.05 -2.78
C VAL A 30 -9.40 -14.34 -2.15
N ARG A 31 -8.11 -14.42 -1.82
CA ARG A 31 -7.51 -15.57 -1.15
C ARG A 31 -8.20 -15.86 0.20
N LEU A 32 -8.33 -14.84 1.06
CA LEU A 32 -8.99 -14.97 2.36
C LEU A 32 -10.45 -15.39 2.25
N LEU A 33 -11.21 -14.77 1.34
CA LEU A 33 -12.63 -15.10 1.11
C LEU A 33 -12.83 -16.48 0.48
N SER A 34 -11.78 -17.09 -0.07
CA SER A 34 -11.81 -18.43 -0.65
C SER A 34 -11.40 -19.52 0.34
N LEU A 35 -10.96 -19.15 1.55
CA LEU A 35 -10.60 -20.12 2.58
C LEU A 35 -11.85 -20.79 3.16
N PRO A 36 -11.76 -22.08 3.51
CA PRO A 36 -12.77 -22.71 4.34
C PRO A 36 -12.72 -22.13 5.77
N GLU A 37 -13.85 -22.18 6.48
CA GLU A 37 -14.06 -21.49 7.75
C GLU A 37 -13.05 -21.90 8.84
N ASP A 38 -12.66 -23.18 8.87
CA ASP A 38 -11.66 -23.76 9.78
C ASP A 38 -10.23 -23.20 9.55
N ARG A 39 -9.93 -22.73 8.34
CA ARG A 39 -8.63 -22.14 7.97
C ARG A 39 -8.64 -20.62 8.04
N LEU A 40 -9.82 -20.01 7.96
CA LEU A 40 -9.96 -18.56 7.96
C LEU A 40 -9.48 -17.96 9.29
N GLU A 41 -9.85 -18.54 10.43
CA GLU A 41 -9.41 -18.03 11.74
C GLU A 41 -7.89 -18.05 11.90
N GLU A 42 -7.23 -19.11 11.40
CA GLU A 42 -5.78 -19.25 11.47
C GLU A 42 -5.04 -18.27 10.55
N GLU A 43 -5.59 -18.01 9.35
CA GLU A 43 -4.90 -17.25 8.32
C GLU A 43 -5.34 -15.77 8.21
N ALA A 44 -6.49 -15.39 8.80
CA ALA A 44 -7.03 -14.04 8.72
C ALA A 44 -6.08 -13.00 9.30
N GLN A 45 -5.45 -13.30 10.45
CA GLN A 45 -4.51 -12.38 11.09
C GLN A 45 -3.35 -12.00 10.15
N LEU A 46 -2.79 -12.99 9.45
CA LEU A 46 -1.65 -12.79 8.56
C LEU A 46 -2.09 -12.03 7.30
N GLY A 47 -3.21 -12.43 6.70
CA GLY A 47 -3.71 -11.79 5.48
C GLY A 47 -4.15 -10.34 5.70
N LEU A 48 -4.84 -10.05 6.81
CA LEU A 48 -5.23 -8.69 7.16
C LEU A 48 -4.01 -7.79 7.42
N ARG A 49 -2.93 -8.35 7.99
CA ARG A 49 -1.67 -7.62 8.17
C ARG A 49 -1.02 -7.29 6.82
N LEU A 50 -0.96 -8.25 5.90
CA LEU A 50 -0.45 -8.01 4.54
C LEU A 50 -1.26 -6.92 3.81
N ILE A 51 -2.59 -6.96 3.92
CA ILE A 51 -3.46 -5.92 3.36
C ILE A 51 -3.14 -4.54 3.96
N ALA A 52 -2.93 -4.45 5.29
CA ALA A 52 -2.59 -3.20 5.95
C ALA A 52 -1.21 -2.66 5.50
N ASP A 53 -0.21 -3.53 5.39
CA ASP A 53 1.13 -3.17 4.92
C ASP A 53 1.09 -2.66 3.47
N LEU A 54 0.34 -3.34 2.60
CA LEU A 54 0.12 -2.90 1.21
C LEU A 54 -0.65 -1.57 1.14
N ALA A 55 -1.64 -1.35 2.00
CA ALA A 55 -2.39 -0.09 2.05
C ALA A 55 -1.51 1.08 2.53
N GLN A 56 -0.50 0.81 3.34
CA GLN A 56 0.44 1.80 3.88
C GLN A 56 1.76 1.89 3.09
N TRP A 57 1.84 1.28 1.91
CA TRP A 57 3.10 1.12 1.17
C TRP A 57 3.87 2.44 1.00
N ARG A 58 3.18 3.57 0.78
CA ARG A 58 3.81 4.89 0.62
C ARG A 58 4.48 5.36 1.91
N ALA A 59 3.82 5.18 3.06
CA ALA A 59 4.36 5.53 4.35
C ALA A 59 5.55 4.63 4.74
N ILE A 60 5.51 3.36 4.34
CA ILE A 60 6.62 2.42 4.55
C ILE A 60 7.81 2.78 3.65
N ALA A 61 7.58 3.09 2.38
CA ALA A 61 8.64 3.36 1.40
C ALA A 61 9.28 4.74 1.55
N PHE A 62 8.52 5.75 1.95
CA PHE A 62 8.97 7.14 1.97
C PHE A 62 8.98 7.76 3.37
N GLY A 63 8.62 6.99 4.40
CA GLY A 63 8.36 7.52 5.74
C GLY A 63 7.00 8.22 5.81
N HIS A 64 6.53 8.48 7.03
CA HIS A 64 5.38 9.37 7.19
C HIS A 64 5.80 10.77 6.77
N GLU A 65 5.11 11.36 5.78
CA GLU A 65 5.16 12.80 5.59
C GLU A 65 4.84 13.46 6.95
N PRO A 66 5.68 14.37 7.46
CA PRO A 66 5.36 15.06 8.69
C PRO A 66 4.00 15.72 8.48
N ALA A 67 3.03 15.38 9.34
CA ALA A 67 1.73 16.02 9.32
C ALA A 67 1.98 17.53 9.32
N ILE A 68 1.68 18.21 8.22
CA ILE A 68 1.70 19.67 8.17
C ILE A 68 0.61 20.08 9.15
N GLN A 69 1.02 20.32 10.39
CA GLN A 69 0.20 20.98 11.39
C GLN A 69 0.00 22.38 10.83
N HIS A 70 -1.11 22.57 10.12
CA HIS A 70 -1.67 23.90 9.91
C HIS A 70 -1.91 24.48 11.30
N GLN A 71 -0.92 25.21 11.84
CA GLN A 71 -1.11 26.10 12.96
C GLN A 71 -2.14 27.13 12.52
N VAL A 72 -3.39 26.89 12.90
CA VAL A 72 -4.41 27.92 12.87
C VAL A 72 -4.19 28.79 14.10
N ARG A 73 -3.62 29.96 13.81
CA ARG A 73 -3.54 31.19 14.61
C ARG A 73 -2.43 31.33 15.66
#